data_AF-A0A7C5FZD5-F1
#
_entry.id   AF-A0A7C5FZD5-F1
#
_cell.length_a   1.000
_cell.length_b   1.000
_cell.length_c   1.000
_cell.angle_alpha   90.00
_cell.angle_beta   90.00
_cell.angle_gamma   90.00
#
_symmetry.space_group_name_H-M   'P 1'
#
loop_
_entity.id
_entity.type
_entity.pdbx_description
1 polymer ?
#
loop_
_entity_poly.entity_id
_entity_poly.type
_entity_poly.pdbx_seq_one_letter_code
_entity_poly.pdbx_strand_id
1 'polypeptide(L)'
;MTILPISSPFQAPVFHLESTTSTMEEARKLPDDRLVPGTVVVVDEQTHGKGRGEGRRWVSERGMNLLCTVILSYSSIETIPRALTLKIGLAVALAIEEQFPELAGLGTVKWPNDILIRGKKVCGIL
;
A
#
# COMPACT_ATOMS: atom_id res chain seq x y z
N MET A 1 -5.13 5.60 17.05
CA MET A 1 -4.40 6.09 15.87
C MET A 1 -3.39 7.13 16.33
N THR A 2 -2.12 6.93 16.02
CA THR A 2 -1.02 7.86 16.32
C THR A 2 -0.41 8.37 15.01
N ILE A 3 0.32 9.46 15.04
CA ILE A 3 1.11 9.92 13.88
C ILE A 3 2.53 9.41 14.08
N LEU A 4 3.06 8.66 13.10
CA LEU A 4 4.44 8.23 13.14
C LEU A 4 5.38 9.42 12.89
N PRO A 5 6.48 9.53 13.65
CA PRO A 5 7.45 10.61 13.48
C PRO A 5 8.41 10.31 12.30
N ILE A 6 7.86 10.02 11.12
CA ILE A 6 8.62 9.75 9.90
C ILE A 6 8.35 10.80 8.84
N SER A 7 9.39 11.14 8.08
CA SER A 7 9.26 12.06 6.95
C SER A 7 8.67 11.32 5.75
N SER A 8 7.53 11.81 5.26
CA SER A 8 6.93 11.34 4.00
C SER A 8 7.40 12.21 2.84
N PRO A 9 7.76 11.62 1.68
CA PRO A 9 8.10 12.41 0.49
C PRO A 9 6.92 13.27 -0.01
N PHE A 10 5.70 12.99 0.44
CA PHE A 10 4.50 13.77 0.12
C PHE A 10 4.22 14.91 1.09
N GLN A 11 5.06 15.11 2.12
CA GLN A 11 4.86 16.10 3.19
C GLN A 11 3.49 15.96 3.89
N ALA A 12 2.96 14.73 3.92
CA ALA A 12 1.67 14.37 4.49
C ALA A 12 1.86 13.39 5.66
N PRO A 13 0.93 13.36 6.63
CA PRO A 13 1.06 12.53 7.82
C PRO A 13 1.01 11.03 7.50
N VAL A 14 1.72 10.25 8.32
CA VAL A 14 1.59 8.79 8.35
C VAL A 14 0.90 8.39 9.65
N PHE A 15 -0.34 7.94 9.55
CA PHE A 15 -1.13 7.45 10.67
C PHE A 15 -0.85 5.97 10.92
N HIS A 16 -0.59 5.61 12.17
CA HIS A 16 -0.41 4.24 12.61
C HIS A 16 -1.55 3.79 13.51
N LEU A 17 -1.97 2.54 13.32
CA LEU A 17 -2.82 1.81 14.25
C LEU A 17 -2.24 0.42 14.48
N GLU A 18 -2.43 -0.08 15.68
CA GLU A 18 -2.04 -1.44 16.03
C GLU A 18 -2.82 -2.52 15.27
N SER A 19 -4.13 -2.34 15.10
CA SER A 19 -4.98 -3.31 14.40
C SER A 19 -6.23 -2.61 13.83
N THR A 20 -6.75 -3.13 12.72
CA THR A 20 -7.97 -2.65 12.07
C THR A 20 -8.67 -3.77 11.29
N THR A 21 -9.90 -3.52 10.81
CA THR A 21 -10.55 -4.40 9.83
C THR A 21 -9.87 -4.30 8.46
N SER A 22 -9.68 -3.07 7.97
CA SER A 22 -8.95 -2.76 6.73
C SER A 22 -8.39 -1.34 6.74
N THR A 23 -7.16 -1.16 6.30
CA THR A 23 -6.49 0.15 6.09
C THR A 23 -7.29 1.04 5.14
N MET A 24 -7.90 0.48 4.09
CA MET A 24 -8.73 1.24 3.16
C MET A 24 -10.03 1.73 3.78
N GLU A 25 -10.61 1.00 4.74
CA GLU A 25 -11.80 1.46 5.47
C GLU A 25 -11.42 2.58 6.42
N GLU A 26 -10.27 2.46 7.09
CA GLU A 26 -9.79 3.50 7.98
C GLU A 26 -9.41 4.77 7.23
N ALA A 27 -8.75 4.66 6.07
CA ALA A 27 -8.45 5.80 5.22
C ALA A 27 -9.71 6.55 4.75
N ARG A 28 -10.83 5.85 4.52
CA ARG A 28 -12.11 6.49 4.15
C ARG A 28 -12.80 7.22 5.31
N LYS A 29 -12.45 6.89 6.56
CA LYS A 29 -13.02 7.54 7.75
C LYS A 29 -12.23 8.78 8.19
N LEU A 30 -11.07 9.03 7.59
CA LEU A 30 -10.30 10.22 7.92
C LEU A 30 -11.11 11.48 7.59
N PRO A 31 -11.15 12.47 8.50
CA PRO A 31 -11.85 13.72 8.25
C PRO A 31 -11.17 14.52 7.13
N ASP A 32 -11.91 15.41 6.47
CA ASP A 32 -11.47 16.15 5.28
C ASP A 32 -10.17 16.95 5.51
N ASP A 33 -9.98 17.51 6.71
CA ASP A 33 -8.77 18.23 7.11
C ASP A 33 -7.53 17.33 7.20
N ARG A 34 -7.71 16.01 7.23
CA ARG A 34 -6.67 14.96 7.22
C ARG A 34 -6.59 14.20 5.91
N LEU A 35 -7.43 14.51 4.92
CA LEU A 35 -7.36 13.96 3.56
C LEU A 35 -6.35 14.73 2.71
N VAL A 36 -5.16 14.96 3.25
CA VAL A 36 -4.06 15.56 2.49
C VAL A 36 -3.51 14.52 1.51
N PRO A 37 -3.35 14.84 0.21
CA PRO A 37 -2.76 13.91 -0.74
C PRO A 37 -1.38 13.42 -0.27
N GLY A 38 -1.16 12.12 -0.35
CA GLY A 38 0.02 11.44 0.17
C GLY A 38 -0.07 11.00 1.63
N THR A 39 -1.20 11.28 2.31
CA THR A 39 -1.46 10.72 3.66
C THR A 39 -1.44 9.20 3.59
N VAL A 40 -0.81 8.57 4.58
CA VAL A 40 -0.70 7.11 4.67
C VAL A 40 -1.36 6.62 5.94
N VAL A 41 -2.16 5.56 5.84
CA VAL A 41 -2.59 4.76 6.99
C VAL A 41 -1.82 3.46 6.96
N VAL A 42 -1.07 3.14 8.02
CA VAL A 42 -0.31 1.90 8.19
C VAL A 42 -0.75 1.17 9.45
N VAL A 43 -0.78 -0.15 9.42
CA VAL A 43 -1.18 -0.96 10.57
C VAL A 43 -0.29 -2.18 10.77
N ASP A 44 -0.19 -2.65 12.02
CA ASP A 44 0.53 -3.90 12.31
C ASP A 44 -0.32 -5.13 11.91
N GLU A 45 -1.66 -5.00 11.93
CA GLU A 45 -2.58 -6.10 11.65
C GLU A 45 -3.86 -5.63 10.94
N GLN A 46 -4.32 -6.43 9.96
CA GLN A 46 -5.67 -6.35 9.43
C GLN A 46 -6.43 -7.65 9.72
N THR A 47 -7.50 -7.60 10.50
CA THR A 47 -8.32 -8.78 10.81
C THR A 47 -9.20 -9.20 9.63
N HIS A 48 -9.53 -8.27 8.73
CA HIS A 48 -10.41 -8.46 7.57
C HIS A 48 -9.81 -7.85 6.29
N GLY A 49 -8.51 -8.08 6.08
CA GLY A 49 -7.78 -7.61 4.90
C GLY A 49 -8.48 -8.03 3.60
N LYS A 50 -8.61 -7.10 2.66
CA LYS A 50 -9.32 -7.32 1.39
C LYS A 50 -8.34 -7.66 0.27
N GLY A 51 -8.69 -8.67 -0.54
CA GLY A 51 -8.01 -8.98 -1.79
C GLY A 51 -8.80 -8.50 -3.01
N ARG A 52 -8.16 -8.50 -4.19
CA ARG A 52 -8.84 -8.17 -5.45
C ARG A 52 -9.79 -9.29 -5.87
N GLY A 53 -11.04 -8.93 -6.14
CA GLY A 53 -12.12 -9.84 -6.54
C GLY A 53 -13.04 -10.21 -5.37
N GLU A 54 -14.28 -10.56 -5.68
CA GLU A 54 -15.31 -10.87 -4.69
C GLU A 54 -14.87 -12.02 -3.75
N GLY A 55 -15.09 -11.83 -2.45
CA GLY A 55 -14.80 -12.82 -1.41
C GLY A 55 -13.31 -13.07 -1.10
N ARG A 56 -12.37 -12.45 -1.83
CA ARG A 56 -10.93 -12.67 -1.59
C ARG A 56 -10.44 -11.88 -0.38
N ARG A 57 -9.64 -12.54 0.46
CA ARG A 57 -9.02 -11.96 1.65
C ARG A 57 -7.51 -11.86 1.51
N TRP A 58 -6.95 -10.78 2.06
CA TRP A 58 -5.51 -10.66 2.30
C TRP A 58 -5.23 -11.10 3.73
N VAL A 59 -4.52 -12.22 3.88
CA VAL A 59 -4.16 -12.79 5.17
C VAL A 59 -2.74 -12.36 5.51
N SER A 60 -2.54 -11.92 6.76
CA SER A 60 -1.25 -11.49 7.28
C SER A 60 -1.24 -11.70 8.79
N GLU A 61 -0.11 -12.16 9.31
CA GLU A 61 0.15 -12.19 10.74
C GLU A 61 0.60 -10.81 11.22
N ARG A 62 0.28 -10.47 12.47
CA ARG A 62 0.63 -9.18 13.08
C ARG A 62 2.13 -8.90 12.95
N GLY A 63 2.47 -7.73 12.41
CA GLY A 63 3.85 -7.25 12.28
C GLY A 63 4.69 -7.94 11.18
N MET A 64 4.13 -8.92 10.48
CA MET A 64 4.87 -9.67 9.44
C MET A 64 4.84 -9.00 8.07
N ASN A 65 3.90 -8.09 7.84
CA ASN A 65 3.72 -7.40 6.56
C ASN A 65 3.65 -5.89 6.75
N LEU A 66 4.10 -5.14 5.74
CA LEU A 66 3.74 -3.74 5.60
C LEU A 66 2.31 -3.65 5.06
N LEU A 67 1.35 -3.32 5.93
CA LEU A 67 -0.05 -3.15 5.56
C LEU A 67 -0.38 -1.66 5.56
N CYS A 68 -0.61 -1.07 4.39
CA CYS A 68 -0.91 0.35 4.29
C CYS A 68 -1.94 0.72 3.23
N THR A 69 -2.45 1.95 3.31
CA THR A 69 -3.23 2.64 2.28
C THR A 69 -2.68 4.04 2.12
N VAL A 70 -2.40 4.44 0.89
CA VAL A 70 -1.93 5.79 0.54
C VAL A 70 -3.08 6.52 -0.15
N ILE A 71 -3.40 7.71 0.34
CA ILE A 71 -4.43 8.57 -0.22
C ILE A 71 -3.82 9.37 -1.36
N LEU A 72 -4.36 9.25 -2.56
CA LEU A 72 -3.93 10.01 -3.72
C LEU A 72 -5.03 10.98 -4.14
N SER A 73 -4.65 12.19 -4.56
CA SER A 73 -5.58 13.13 -5.22
C SER A 73 -5.34 13.15 -6.72
N TYR A 74 -6.44 13.23 -7.46
CA TYR A 74 -6.47 13.37 -8.91
C TYR A 74 -6.95 14.76 -9.33
N SER A 75 -6.92 15.76 -8.44
CA SER A 75 -7.47 17.10 -8.72
C SER A 75 -6.83 17.77 -9.94
N SER A 76 -5.62 17.37 -10.34
CA SER A 76 -4.94 17.83 -11.56
C SER A 76 -4.89 16.79 -12.69
N ILE A 77 -5.49 15.61 -12.50
CA ILE A 77 -5.46 14.49 -13.45
C ILE A 77 -6.89 14.24 -13.93
N GLU A 78 -7.17 14.59 -15.20
CA GLU A 78 -8.52 14.44 -15.78
C GLU A 78 -9.05 13.00 -15.76
N THR A 79 -8.17 11.99 -15.80
CA THR A 79 -8.55 10.57 -15.74
C THR A 79 -7.54 9.73 -14.96
N ILE A 80 -8.02 8.80 -14.12
CA ILE A 80 -7.14 7.87 -13.39
C ILE A 80 -6.19 7.18 -14.39
N PRO A 81 -4.86 7.23 -14.16
CA PRO A 81 -3.91 6.67 -15.11
C PRO A 81 -4.21 5.20 -15.42
N ARG A 82 -4.20 4.86 -16.72
CA ARG A 82 -4.25 3.45 -17.14
C ARG A 82 -3.12 2.67 -16.45
N ALA A 83 -3.46 1.46 -16.02
CA ALA A 83 -2.53 0.54 -15.38
C ALA A 83 -1.84 1.09 -14.12
N LEU A 84 -2.51 1.97 -13.35
CA LEU A 84 -1.97 2.54 -12.11
C LEU A 84 -1.45 1.47 -11.15
N THR A 85 -2.18 0.35 -10.98
CA THR A 85 -1.75 -0.77 -10.13
C THR A 85 -0.43 -1.40 -10.58
N LEU A 86 -0.17 -1.47 -11.90
CA LEU A 86 1.11 -1.97 -12.42
C LEU A 86 2.24 -0.96 -12.19
N LYS A 87 1.97 0.34 -12.33
CA LYS A 87 2.96 1.41 -12.07
C LYS A 87 3.35 1.43 -10.59
N ILE A 88 2.37 1.33 -9.69
CA ILE A 88 2.62 1.18 -8.25
C ILE A 88 3.38 -0.13 -7.99
N GLY A 89 3.01 -1.22 -8.67
CA GLY A 89 3.69 -2.50 -8.58
C GLY A 89 5.18 -2.41 -8.92
N LEU A 90 5.50 -1.70 -10.00
CA LEU A 90 6.87 -1.44 -10.40
C LEU A 90 7.61 -0.60 -9.36
N ALA A 91 7.01 0.47 -8.85
CA ALA A 91 7.62 1.30 -7.81
C ALA A 91 7.93 0.51 -6.53
N VAL A 92 7.02 -0.38 -6.09
CA VAL A 92 7.25 -1.25 -4.94
C VAL A 92 8.35 -2.28 -5.23
N ALA A 93 8.37 -2.87 -6.42
CA ALA A 93 9.44 -3.81 -6.79
C ALA A 93 10.82 -3.12 -6.75
N LEU A 94 10.94 -1.92 -7.31
CA LEU A 94 12.17 -1.13 -7.27
C LEU A 94 12.57 -0.77 -5.82
N ALA A 95 11.62 -0.37 -4.98
CA ALA A 95 11.90 -0.07 -3.57
C ALA A 95 12.38 -1.31 -2.79
N ILE A 96 11.86 -2.50 -3.11
CA ILE A 96 12.35 -3.76 -2.52
C ILE A 96 13.78 -4.03 -2.97
N GLU A 97 14.09 -3.87 -4.26
CA GLU A 97 15.44 -4.08 -4.78
C GLU A 97 16.46 -3.08 -4.21
N GLU A 98 16.05 -1.83 -4.00
CA GLU A 98 16.87 -0.81 -3.34
C GLU A 98 17.19 -1.18 -1.88
N GLN A 99 16.18 -1.66 -1.15
CA GLN A 99 16.35 -2.06 0.25
C GLN A 99 17.10 -3.40 0.41
N PHE A 100 16.99 -4.28 -0.58
CA PHE A 100 17.55 -5.64 -0.60
C PHE A 100 18.29 -5.89 -1.93
N PRO A 101 19.53 -5.38 -2.09
CA PRO A 101 20.27 -5.47 -3.34
C PRO A 101 20.48 -6.90 -3.86
N GLU A 102 20.48 -7.90 -2.98
CA GLU A 102 20.55 -9.32 -3.34
C GLU A 102 19.31 -9.84 -4.10
N LEU A 103 18.23 -9.06 -4.11
CA LEU A 103 16.98 -9.34 -4.83
C LEU A 103 16.91 -8.61 -6.17
N ALA A 104 17.89 -7.76 -6.52
CA ALA A 104 17.90 -6.98 -7.74
C ALA A 104 17.72 -7.85 -9.00
N GLY A 105 16.76 -7.47 -9.85
CA GLY A 105 16.44 -8.18 -11.10
C GLY A 105 15.66 -9.49 -10.90
N LEU A 106 15.33 -9.87 -9.65
CA LEU A 106 14.52 -11.06 -9.35
C LEU A 106 13.03 -10.75 -9.18
N GLY A 107 12.68 -9.46 -9.13
CA GLY A 107 11.31 -8.96 -9.02
C GLY A 107 10.58 -8.97 -10.36
N THR A 108 9.29 -9.32 -10.34
CA THR A 108 8.40 -9.25 -11.51
C THR A 108 7.05 -8.67 -11.11
N VAL A 109 6.53 -7.77 -11.95
CA VAL A 109 5.17 -7.25 -11.81
C VAL A 109 4.23 -8.12 -12.65
N LYS A 110 3.34 -8.85 -12.00
CA LYS A 110 2.34 -9.70 -12.64
C LYS A 110 0.99 -9.00 -12.66
N TRP A 111 0.40 -8.96 -13.85
CA TRP A 111 -0.94 -8.43 -14.03
C TRP A 111 -1.97 -9.22 -13.20
N PRO A 112 -2.96 -8.54 -12.56
CA PRO A 112 -3.23 -7.10 -12.65
C PRO A 112 -2.58 -6.24 -11.54
N ASN A 113 -2.04 -6.85 -10.48
CA ASN A 113 -1.72 -6.13 -9.25
C ASN A 113 -0.73 -6.83 -8.31
N ASP A 114 0.00 -7.83 -8.79
CA ASP A 114 0.87 -8.66 -7.95
C ASP A 114 2.35 -8.37 -8.22
N ILE A 115 3.16 -8.41 -7.17
CA ILE A 115 4.61 -8.45 -7.27
C ILE A 115 5.08 -9.84 -6.85
N LEU A 116 5.94 -10.45 -7.66
CA LEU A 116 6.58 -11.72 -7.34
C LEU A 116 8.09 -11.57 -7.29
N ILE A 117 8.70 -12.28 -6.34
CA ILE A 117 10.14 -12.48 -6.26
C ILE A 117 10.39 -13.97 -6.41
N ARG A 118 11.25 -14.35 -7.36
CA ARG A 118 11.52 -15.77 -7.70
C ARG A 118 10.22 -16.56 -7.95
N GLY A 119 9.26 -15.94 -8.63
CA GLY A 119 7.96 -16.54 -8.96
C GLY A 119 6.98 -16.71 -7.79
N LYS A 120 7.31 -16.24 -6.58
CA LYS A 120 6.41 -16.26 -5.41
C LYS A 120 5.88 -14.87 -5.13
N LYS A 121 4.57 -14.77 -4.86
CA LYS A 121 3.91 -13.50 -4.56
C LYS A 121 4.39 -12.93 -3.22
N VAL A 122 4.83 -11.67 -3.22
CA VAL A 122 5.29 -10.95 -2.01
C VAL A 122 4.46 -9.72 -1.69
N CYS A 123 3.77 -9.15 -2.66
CA CYS A 123 2.92 -7.97 -2.47
C CYS A 123 1.74 -8.02 -3.44
N GLY A 124 0.63 -7.40 -3.01
CA GLY A 124 -0.56 -7.18 -3.82
C GLY A 124 -1.07 -5.76 -3.61
N ILE A 125 -1.50 -5.13 -4.69
CA ILE A 125 -2.02 -3.74 -4.69
C ILE A 125 -3.52 -3.77 -4.92
N LEU A 126 -4.27 -2.90 -4.25
CA LEU A 126 -5.73 -2.83 -4.39
C LEU A 126 -6.19 -1.41 -4.69
#